data_AF-A0A1F8R7I9-F1
#
_entry.id   AF-A0A1F8R7I9-F1
#
_cell.length_a   1.000
_cell.length_b   1.000
_cell.length_c   1.000
_cell.angle_alpha   90.00
_cell.angle_beta   90.00
_cell.angle_gamma   90.00
#
_symmetry.space_group_name_H-M   'P 1'
#
loop_
_entity.id
_entity.type
_entity.pdbx_description
1 polymer ?
#
loop_
_entity_poly.entity_id
_entity_poly.type
_entity_poly.pdbx_seq_one_letter_code
_entity_poly.pdbx_strand_id
1 'polypeptide(L)'
;MAETNFWTRDRFPIVYEGDEAKAVLVDMDSFAQIELIIENLLNREEESEDAILVASTVMKQLVAQARQEPASADWERELDEL
;
A
#
# COMPACT_ATOMS: atom_id res chain seq x y z
N MET A 1 -10.90 -4.58 -13.93
CA MET A 1 -11.58 -3.62 -13.04
C MET A 1 -11.03 -2.26 -13.40
N ALA A 2 -11.86 -1.33 -13.87
CA ALA A 2 -11.37 -0.03 -14.29
C ALA A 2 -10.89 0.73 -13.05
N GLU A 3 -9.59 1.00 -12.97
CA GLU A 3 -9.02 1.93 -12.00
C GLU A 3 -9.69 3.28 -12.22
N THR A 4 -10.71 3.53 -11.41
CA THR A 4 -11.47 4.77 -11.49
C THR A 4 -10.57 5.80 -10.83
N ASN A 5 -10.12 6.78 -11.62
CA ASN A 5 -9.12 7.79 -11.26
C ASN A 5 -9.68 8.70 -10.14
N PHE A 6 -9.77 8.17 -8.92
CA PHE A 6 -10.50 8.77 -7.79
C PHE A 6 -9.85 10.08 -7.33
N TRP A 7 -8.54 10.20 -7.54
CA TRP A 7 -7.70 11.27 -7.04
C TRP A 7 -7.47 12.43 -8.00
N THR A 8 -8.14 12.48 -9.15
CA THR A 8 -7.95 13.61 -10.09
C THR A 8 -8.64 14.87 -9.57
N ARG A 9 -7.89 15.97 -9.48
CA ARG A 9 -8.38 17.30 -9.05
C ARG A 9 -9.61 17.76 -9.86
N ASP A 10 -9.69 17.35 -11.12
CA ASP A 10 -10.81 17.68 -12.03
C ASP A 10 -12.13 17.01 -11.64
N ARG A 11 -12.11 16.06 -10.70
CA ARG A 11 -13.30 15.34 -10.23
C ARG A 11 -14.13 16.16 -9.24
N PHE A 12 -13.49 17.06 -8.50
CA PHE A 12 -14.14 17.76 -7.41
C PHE A 12 -14.16 19.26 -7.67
N PRO A 13 -15.34 19.91 -7.63
CA PRO A 13 -15.43 21.35 -7.77
C PRO A 13 -14.61 22.07 -6.70
N ILE A 14 -13.82 23.06 -7.11
CA ILE A 14 -12.99 23.86 -6.21
C ILE A 14 -13.72 25.18 -5.92
N VAL A 15 -13.78 25.54 -4.65
CA VAL A 15 -14.27 26.84 -4.17
C VAL A 15 -13.09 27.80 -4.10
N TYR A 16 -13.23 28.93 -4.78
CA TYR A 16 -12.23 30.00 -4.81
C TYR A 16 -12.75 31.23 -4.05
N GLU A 17 -11.82 31.92 -3.39
CA GLU A 17 -12.05 33.24 -2.82
C GLU A 17 -11.04 34.21 -3.45
N GLY A 18 -11.54 35.16 -4.25
CA GLY A 18 -10.70 35.87 -5.22
C GLY A 18 -10.17 34.91 -6.28
N ASP A 19 -8.85 34.77 -6.38
CA ASP A 19 -8.14 33.85 -7.27
C ASP A 19 -7.45 32.69 -6.52
N GLU A 20 -7.69 32.56 -5.21
CA GLU A 20 -7.07 31.54 -4.37
C GLU A 20 -8.03 30.38 -4.09
N ALA A 21 -7.57 29.14 -4.29
CA ALA A 21 -8.35 27.94 -3.98
C ALA A 21 -8.43 27.75 -2.45
N LYS A 22 -9.65 27.74 -1.88
CA LYS A 22 -9.87 27.63 -0.43
C LYS A 22 -10.43 26.28 0.01
N ALA A 23 -11.30 25.67 -0.80
CA ALA A 23 -11.94 24.42 -0.45
C ALA A 23 -12.28 23.58 -1.69
N VAL A 24 -12.63 22.32 -1.46
CA VAL A 24 -13.08 21.38 -2.47
C VAL A 24 -14.43 20.82 -2.03
N LEU A 25 -15.38 20.76 -2.96
CA LEU A 25 -16.69 20.16 -2.71
C LEU A 25 -16.66 18.67 -3.03
N VAL A 26 -17.06 17.86 -2.06
CA VAL A 26 -17.13 16.41 -2.18
C VAL A 26 -18.52 15.93 -1.75
N ASP A 27 -19.05 14.91 -2.43
CA ASP A 27 -20.26 14.23 -1.96
C ASP A 27 -19.95 13.35 -0.72
N MET A 28 -20.99 12.96 0.01
CA MET A 28 -20.83 12.22 1.27
C MET A 28 -20.19 10.84 1.10
N ASP A 29 -20.42 10.16 -0.02
CA ASP A 29 -19.85 8.84 -0.27
C ASP A 29 -18.34 8.95 -0.57
N SER A 30 -17.97 9.96 -1.37
CA SER A 30 -16.57 10.31 -1.64
C SER A 30 -15.86 10.79 -0.37
N PHE A 31 -16.54 11.56 0.49
CA PHE A 31 -15.98 12.01 1.77
C PHE A 31 -15.65 10.82 2.69
N ALA A 32 -16.59 9.88 2.87
CA ALA A 32 -16.38 8.70 3.70
C ALA A 32 -15.21 7.83 3.19
N GLN A 33 -15.05 7.72 1.86
CA GLN A 33 -13.91 7.02 1.27
C GLN A 33 -12.58 7.73 1.51
N ILE A 34 -12.54 9.07 1.39
CA ILE A 34 -11.34 9.86 1.67
C ILE A 34 -10.98 9.76 3.15
N GLU A 35 -11.97 9.88 4.04
CA GLU A 35 -11.81 9.76 5.50
C GLU A 35 -11.18 8.42 5.86
N LEU A 36 -11.75 7.30 5.38
CA LEU A 36 -11.20 5.96 5.60
C LEU A 36 -9.73 5.84 5.14
N ILE A 37 -9.38 6.41 3.99
CA ILE A 37 -8.02 6.34 3.45
C ILE A 37 -7.06 7.17 4.30
N ILE A 38 -7.45 8.40 4.67
CA ILE A 38 -6.65 9.27 5.52
C ILE A 38 -6.46 8.66 6.90
N GLU A 39 -7.50 8.08 7.49
CA GLU A 39 -7.42 7.39 8.78
C GLU A 39 -6.46 6.20 8.72
N ASN A 40 -6.50 5.39 7.66
CA ASN A 40 -5.55 4.29 7.48
C ASN A 40 -4.10 4.78 7.29
N LEU A 41 -3.90 5.91 6.62
CA LEU A 41 -2.56 6.49 6.44
C LEU A 41 -2.02 7.12 7.72
N LEU A 42 -2.87 7.78 8.51
CA LEU A 42 -2.51 8.42 9.77
C LEU A 42 -2.31 7.40 10.90
N ASN A 43 -3.13 6.35 10.93
CA ASN A 43 -3.07 5.28 11.92
C ASN A 43 -2.29 4.06 11.41
N ARG A 44 -1.39 4.26 10.46
CA ARG A 44 -0.38 3.26 10.14
C ARG A 44 0.53 3.14 11.34
N GLU A 45 0.18 2.25 12.28
CA GLU A 45 1.22 1.53 13.01
C GLU A 45 2.20 1.00 11.96
N GLU A 46 3.50 1.02 12.24
CA GLU A 46 4.46 0.28 11.41
C GLU A 46 3.91 -1.14 11.30
N GLU A 47 3.30 -1.47 10.16
CA GLU A 47 2.99 -2.85 9.83
C GLU A 47 4.35 -3.51 9.82
N SER A 48 4.65 -4.34 10.83
CA SER A 48 5.92 -5.03 10.85
C SER A 48 6.05 -5.77 9.52
N GLU A 49 7.24 -5.77 8.91
CA GLU A 49 7.47 -6.46 7.64
C GLU A 49 6.93 -7.90 7.69
N ASP A 50 7.00 -8.53 8.88
CA ASP A 50 6.42 -9.83 9.17
C ASP A 50 4.92 -9.94 8.86
N ALA A 51 4.11 -8.93 9.15
CA ALA A 51 2.66 -8.93 8.87
C ALA A 51 2.37 -8.92 7.36
N ILE A 52 3.11 -8.12 6.60
CA ILE A 52 3.01 -8.05 5.13
C ILE A 52 3.51 -9.36 4.50
N LEU A 53 4.62 -9.91 5.00
CA LEU A 53 5.17 -11.18 4.55
C LEU A 53 4.23 -12.36 4.83
N VAL A 54 3.57 -12.37 5.99
CA VAL A 54 2.56 -13.38 6.34
C VAL A 54 1.31 -13.28 5.44
N ALA A 55 0.86 -12.05 5.15
CA ALA A 55 -0.30 -11.81 4.30
C ALA A 55 -0.05 -12.12 2.82
N SER A 56 1.17 -11.85 2.31
CA SER A 56 1.49 -11.97 0.88
C SER A 56 1.54 -13.41 0.36
N THR A 57 1.45 -14.42 1.23
CA THR A 57 1.66 -15.86 0.92
C THR A 57 3.04 -16.21 0.34
N VAL A 58 3.85 -15.21 -0.04
CA VAL A 58 5.20 -15.36 -0.60
C VAL A 58 6.11 -16.11 0.37
N MET A 59 6.05 -15.80 1.67
CA MET A 59 6.88 -16.48 2.66
C MET A 59 6.56 -17.99 2.74
N LYS A 60 5.29 -18.39 2.61
CA LYS A 60 4.91 -19.81 2.57
C LYS A 60 5.43 -20.51 1.31
N GLN A 61 5.43 -19.81 0.17
CA GLN A 61 5.96 -20.33 -1.09
C GLN A 61 7.48 -20.47 -1.03
N LEU A 62 8.20 -19.47 -0.54
CA LEU A 62 9.66 -19.51 -0.34
C LEU A 62 10.07 -20.63 0.62
N VAL A 63 9.35 -20.81 1.74
CA VAL A 63 9.61 -21.92 2.67
C VAL A 63 9.31 -23.28 2.03
N ALA A 64 8.24 -23.40 1.23
CA ALA A 64 7.94 -24.64 0.53
C ALA A 64 9.00 -24.99 -0.53
N GLN A 65 9.52 -23.97 -1.22
CA GLN A 65 10.60 -24.11 -2.19
C GLN A 65 11.92 -24.49 -1.53
N ALA A 66 12.33 -23.77 -0.48
CA ALA A 66 13.55 -24.05 0.26
C ALA A 66 13.57 -25.45 0.91
N ARG A 67 12.39 -26.01 1.24
CA ARG A 67 12.27 -27.40 1.74
C ARG A 67 12.43 -28.46 0.65
N GLN A 68 12.20 -28.12 -0.61
CA GLN A 68 12.36 -29.02 -1.76
C GLN A 68 13.78 -28.99 -2.32
N GLU A 69 14.49 -27.90 -2.09
CA GLU A 69 15.87 -27.74 -2.51
C GLU A 69 16.82 -28.41 -1.50
N PRO A 70 17.81 -29.20 -1.98
CA PRO A 70 18.84 -29.73 -1.09
C PRO A 70 19.67 -28.57 -0.53
N ALA A 71 20.03 -28.65 0.75
CA ALA A 71 20.86 -27.64 1.40
C ALA A 71 22.16 -27.44 0.61
N SER A 72 22.47 -26.19 0.25
CA SER A 72 23.73 -25.89 -0.43
C SER A 72 24.92 -26.24 0.47
N ALA A 73 25.96 -26.79 -0.14
CA ALA A 73 27.20 -27.14 0.54
C ALA A 73 28.02 -25.90 0.95
N ASP A 74 27.78 -24.75 0.29
CA ASP A 74 28.51 -23.48 0.46
C ASP A 74 27.55 -22.32 0.81
N TRP A 75 26.46 -22.60 1.52
CA TRP A 75 25.40 -21.64 1.85
C TRP A 75 25.90 -20.34 2.49
N GLU A 76 27.02 -20.38 3.21
CA GLU A 76 27.62 -19.22 3.87
C GLU A 76 28.21 -18.23 2.86
N ARG A 77 28.83 -18.73 1.78
CA ARG A 77 29.35 -17.89 0.69
C ARG A 77 28.23 -17.30 -0.17
N GLU A 78 27.18 -18.07 -0.40
CA GLU A 78 26.01 -17.63 -1.17
C GLU A 78 25.23 -16.52 -0.46
N LEU A 79 25.23 -16.48 0.88
CA LEU A 79 24.62 -15.41 1.66
C LEU A 79 25.43 -14.11 1.63
N ASP A 80 26.76 -14.18 1.65
CA ASP A 80 27.63 -13.00 1.54
C ASP A 80 27.59 -12.34 0.15
N GLU A 81 27.13 -13.08 -0.88
CA GLU A 81 26.99 -12.62 -2.26
C GLU A 81 25.59 -12.02 -2.59
N LEU A 82 24.64 -12.07 -1.65
CA LEU A 82 23.28 -11.51 -1.76
C LEU A 82 23.19 -10.05 -1.27
#